data_AF-A0A0Q7RVF9-F1
#
_entry.id   AF-A0A0Q7RVF9-F1
#
_cell.length_a   1.000
_cell.length_b   1.000
_cell.length_c   1.000
_cell.angle_alpha   90.00
_cell.angle_beta   90.00
_cell.angle_gamma   90.00
#
_symmetry.space_group_name_H-M   'P 1'
#
loop_
_entity.id
_entity.type
_entity.pdbx_description
1 polymer ?
#
loop_
_entity_poly.entity_id
_entity_poly.type
_entity_poly.pdbx_seq_one_letter_code
_entity_poly.pdbx_strand_id
1 'polypeptide(L)'
;MTDRLFLINPHWTDDDGGPWFCPAGSVVEGVLAFYPDLTTQLDITRLDFPRPRPAVIEQVGEDHQSCPILILDETFDWPEAKTSETTGKRFLQDQAIIPYLAARYGIGLPHP
;
A
#
# COMPACT_ATOMS: atom_id res chain seq x y z
N MET A 1 -0.04 15.99 7.58
CA MET A 1 -0.29 15.12 6.41
C MET A 1 0.13 13.72 6.81
N THR A 2 -0.43 12.69 6.18
CA THR A 2 -0.28 11.29 6.62
C THR A 2 -0.16 10.41 5.39
N ASP A 3 0.80 9.47 5.39
CA ASP A 3 0.93 8.53 4.28
C ASP A 3 -0.33 7.67 4.17
N ARG A 4 -0.77 7.43 2.94
CA ARG A 4 -2.02 6.70 2.66
C ARG A 4 -1.73 5.34 2.07
N LEU A 5 -2.17 4.30 2.76
CA LEU A 5 -1.97 2.91 2.35
C LEU A 5 -3.29 2.33 1.83
N PHE A 6 -3.27 1.81 0.61
CA PHE A 6 -4.38 1.06 0.04
C PHE A 6 -4.06 -0.44 0.00
N LEU A 7 -5.00 -1.24 0.49
CA LEU A 7 -4.93 -2.70 0.55
C LEU A 7 -6.18 -3.33 -0.08
N ILE A 8 -6.10 -4.59 -0.48
CA ILE A 8 -7.25 -5.35 -0.98
C ILE A 8 -7.83 -6.21 0.14
N ASN A 9 -9.14 -6.14 0.33
CA ASN A 9 -9.87 -7.03 1.22
C ASN A 9 -9.61 -8.50 0.81
N PRO A 10 -9.24 -9.39 1.75
CA PRO A 10 -9.18 -10.82 1.44
C PRO A 10 -10.59 -11.36 1.22
N HIS A 11 -10.66 -12.63 0.85
CA HIS A 11 -11.90 -13.38 0.69
C HIS A 11 -12.75 -12.98 -0.51
N TRP A 12 -12.14 -12.46 -1.58
CA TRP A 12 -12.85 -12.27 -2.84
C TRP A 12 -12.94 -13.59 -3.61
N THR A 13 -13.89 -13.66 -4.53
CA THR A 13 -14.07 -14.75 -5.50
C THR A 13 -14.15 -14.16 -6.90
N ASP A 14 -13.74 -14.92 -7.90
CA ASP A 14 -13.80 -14.59 -9.32
C ASP A 14 -14.09 -15.85 -10.15
N ASP A 15 -14.02 -15.73 -11.48
CA ASP A 15 -14.28 -16.85 -12.40
C ASP A 15 -13.28 -18.01 -12.23
N ASP A 16 -12.13 -17.77 -11.60
CA ASP A 16 -11.13 -18.78 -11.28
C ASP A 16 -11.39 -19.46 -9.91
N GLY A 17 -12.38 -18.99 -9.14
CA GLY A 17 -12.85 -19.57 -7.89
C GLY A 17 -12.61 -18.68 -6.68
N GLY A 18 -12.02 -19.25 -5.62
CA GLY A 18 -11.74 -18.59 -4.35
C GLY A 18 -12.20 -19.40 -3.14
N PRO A 19 -12.17 -18.82 -1.93
CA PRO A 19 -11.81 -17.43 -1.62
C PRO A 19 -10.30 -17.14 -1.75
N TRP A 20 -9.97 -15.94 -2.22
CA TRP A 20 -8.60 -15.50 -2.50
C TRP A 20 -8.08 -14.44 -1.51
N PHE A 21 -6.77 -14.24 -1.47
CA PHE A 21 -6.13 -13.10 -0.81
C PHE A 21 -4.95 -12.59 -1.66
N CYS A 22 -4.58 -11.32 -1.52
CA CYS A 22 -3.47 -10.73 -2.26
C CYS A 22 -2.15 -11.15 -1.60
N PRO A 23 -1.22 -11.86 -2.28
CA PRO A 23 0.02 -12.30 -1.65
C PRO A 23 0.87 -11.14 -1.14
N ALA A 24 1.12 -10.10 -1.95
CA ALA A 24 1.86 -8.91 -1.52
C ALA A 24 1.13 -8.15 -0.41
N GLY A 25 -0.21 -8.05 -0.50
CA GLY A 25 -1.05 -7.45 0.53
C GLY A 25 -0.95 -8.17 1.87
N SER A 26 -0.93 -9.51 1.88
CA SER A 26 -0.79 -10.30 3.10
C SER A 26 0.54 -10.07 3.83
N VAL A 27 1.62 -9.76 3.10
CA VAL A 27 2.90 -9.40 3.71
C VAL A 27 2.77 -8.05 4.44
N VAL A 28 2.18 -7.05 3.80
CA VAL A 28 1.98 -5.73 4.42
C VAL A 28 1.01 -5.80 5.59
N GLU A 29 -0.10 -6.55 5.47
CA GLU A 29 -1.03 -6.81 6.59
C GLU A 29 -0.33 -7.50 7.77
N GLY A 30 0.58 -8.46 7.50
CA GLY A 30 1.39 -9.09 8.55
C GLY A 30 2.30 -8.09 9.28
N VAL A 31 2.90 -7.16 8.54
CA VAL A 31 3.70 -6.06 9.14
C VAL A 31 2.81 -5.18 10.02
N LEU A 32 1.63 -4.78 9.54
CA LEU A 32 0.68 -3.99 10.34
C LEU A 32 0.23 -4.73 11.61
N ALA A 33 0.10 -6.05 11.55
CA ALA A 33 -0.24 -6.88 12.71
C ALA A 33 0.91 -6.95 13.73
N PHE A 34 2.17 -7.00 13.29
CA PHE A 34 3.33 -6.95 14.19
C PHE A 34 3.55 -5.57 14.82
N TYR A 35 3.20 -4.50 14.10
CA TYR A 35 3.41 -3.11 14.51
C TYR A 35 2.08 -2.34 14.50
N PRO A 36 1.17 -2.61 15.46
CA PRO A 36 -0.18 -2.05 15.48
C PRO A 36 -0.19 -0.52 15.54
N ASP A 37 0.84 0.11 16.09
CA ASP A 37 0.99 1.57 16.13
C ASP A 37 0.99 2.19 14.73
N LEU A 38 1.40 1.47 13.69
CA LEU A 38 1.31 1.94 12.29
C LEU A 38 -0.13 2.23 11.89
N THR A 39 -1.11 1.48 12.39
CA THR A 39 -2.52 1.67 12.06
C THR A 39 -3.09 2.98 12.60
N THR A 40 -2.41 3.59 13.58
CA THR A 40 -2.74 4.93 14.11
C THR A 40 -2.00 6.05 13.39
N GLN A 41 -0.94 5.71 12.65
CA GLN A 41 -0.04 6.66 12.00
C GLN A 41 -0.27 6.75 10.49
N LEU A 42 -0.86 5.71 9.87
CA LEU A 42 -1.17 5.64 8.45
C LEU A 42 -2.67 5.86 8.20
N ASP A 43 -3.00 6.47 7.07
CA ASP A 43 -4.36 6.52 6.53
C ASP A 43 -4.59 5.24 5.71
N ILE A 44 -5.17 4.21 6.33
CA ILE A 44 -5.32 2.89 5.72
C ILE A 44 -6.72 2.71 5.16
N THR A 45 -6.81 2.50 3.84
CA THR A 45 -8.05 2.17 3.14
C THR A 45 -7.98 0.74 2.58
N ARG A 46 -8.96 -0.09 2.93
CA ARG A 46 -9.13 -1.43 2.33
C ARG A 46 -10.23 -1.39 1.28
N LEU A 47 -9.94 -1.95 0.11
CA LEU A 47 -10.79 -1.89 -1.08
C LEU A 47 -11.15 -3.30 -1.54
N ASP A 48 -12.26 -3.43 -2.25
CA ASP A 48 -12.61 -4.70 -2.88
C ASP A 48 -11.67 -5.01 -4.07
N PHE A 49 -11.57 -6.29 -4.40
CA PHE A 49 -10.68 -6.77 -5.46
C PHE A 49 -10.96 -6.18 -6.86
N PRO A 50 -12.21 -6.00 -7.33
CA PRO A 50 -12.47 -5.58 -8.70
C PRO A 50 -11.82 -4.25 -9.09
N ARG A 51 -11.43 -4.14 -10.37
CA ARG A 51 -11.06 -2.88 -11.01
C ARG A 51 -12.28 -2.28 -11.73
N PRO A 52 -12.34 -0.95 -11.96
CA PRO A 52 -11.37 0.07 -11.55
C PRO A 52 -11.40 0.35 -10.04
N ARG A 53 -10.32 0.94 -9.50
CA ARG A 53 -10.22 1.33 -8.07
C ARG A 53 -10.16 2.85 -7.92
N PRO A 54 -11.30 3.56 -7.89
CA PRO A 54 -11.34 5.03 -7.97
C PRO A 54 -10.48 5.72 -6.91
N ALA A 55 -10.50 5.23 -5.68
CA ALA A 55 -9.73 5.82 -4.57
C ALA A 55 -8.21 5.79 -4.82
N VAL A 56 -7.70 4.78 -5.53
CA VAL A 56 -6.28 4.70 -5.91
C VAL A 56 -6.01 5.55 -7.16
N ILE A 57 -6.90 5.49 -8.14
CA ILE A 57 -6.79 6.23 -9.40
C ILE A 57 -6.73 7.74 -9.14
N GLU A 58 -7.53 8.26 -8.21
CA GLU A 58 -7.49 9.66 -7.80
C GLU A 58 -6.10 10.07 -7.24
N GLN A 59 -5.36 9.13 -6.66
CA GLN A 59 -4.03 9.41 -6.11
C GLN A 59 -2.93 9.30 -7.15
N VAL A 60 -2.98 8.33 -8.07
CA VAL A 60 -1.81 8.00 -8.91
C VAL A 60 -2.11 7.77 -10.38
N GLY A 61 -3.36 7.94 -10.82
CA GLY A 61 -3.79 7.66 -12.18
C GLY A 61 -4.17 6.20 -12.43
N GLU A 62 -4.76 5.94 -13.59
CA GLU A 62 -5.33 4.63 -13.96
C GLU A 62 -4.27 3.53 -14.11
N ASP A 63 -3.06 3.92 -14.52
CA ASP A 63 -1.91 3.04 -14.75
C ASP A 63 -1.35 2.42 -13.46
N HIS A 64 -1.71 2.95 -12.28
CA HIS A 64 -1.10 2.61 -10.99
C HIS A 64 -2.10 2.13 -9.93
N GLN A 65 -3.16 1.44 -10.35
CA GLN A 65 -4.21 0.97 -9.45
C GLN A 65 -3.94 -0.39 -8.76
N SER A 66 -2.74 -0.97 -8.88
CA SER A 66 -2.37 -2.21 -8.15
C SER A 66 -2.14 -1.93 -6.67
N CYS A 67 -2.54 -2.88 -5.81
CA CYS A 67 -2.41 -2.81 -4.35
C CYS A 67 -1.64 -4.05 -3.84
N PRO A 68 -0.83 -3.93 -2.78
CA PRO A 68 -0.74 -2.79 -1.87
C PRO A 68 0.04 -1.60 -2.47
N ILE A 69 -0.41 -0.38 -2.16
CA ILE A 69 0.22 0.86 -2.61
C ILE A 69 0.19 1.90 -1.49
N LEU A 70 1.34 2.50 -1.21
CA LEU A 70 1.52 3.57 -0.22
C LEU A 70 1.75 4.89 -0.97
N ILE A 71 0.91 5.88 -0.73
CA ILE A 71 1.07 7.25 -1.22
C ILE A 71 1.77 8.05 -0.13
N LEU A 72 2.88 8.70 -0.48
CA LEU A 72 3.69 9.45 0.46
C LEU A 72 3.09 10.83 0.69
N ASP A 73 3.15 11.33 1.92
CA ASP A 73 2.67 12.65 2.31
C ASP A 73 3.64 13.81 2.00
N GLU A 74 4.75 13.48 1.32
CA GLU A 74 5.82 14.36 0.87
C GLU A 74 6.63 15.06 1.99
N THR A 75 6.36 14.77 3.25
CA THR A 75 7.14 15.33 4.37
C THR A 75 8.41 14.53 4.68
N PHE A 76 8.53 13.33 4.12
CA PHE A 76 9.68 12.45 4.21
C PHE A 76 10.10 11.99 2.82
N ASP A 77 11.30 12.37 2.40
CA ASP A 77 11.85 11.98 1.09
C ASP A 77 12.29 10.51 1.11
N TRP A 78 12.08 9.82 0.00
CA TRP A 78 12.45 8.42 -0.19
C TRP A 78 12.91 8.15 -1.63
N PRO A 79 14.20 7.93 -1.89
CA PRO A 79 14.76 7.86 -3.24
C PRO A 79 14.08 6.82 -4.16
N GLU A 80 13.64 5.70 -3.60
CA GLU A 80 13.05 4.59 -4.36
C GLU A 80 11.56 4.79 -4.67
N ALA A 81 10.95 5.89 -4.19
CA ALA A 81 9.55 6.19 -4.49
C ALA A 81 9.39 6.58 -5.97
N LYS A 82 8.39 5.98 -6.60
CA LYS A 82 7.97 6.34 -7.97
C LYS A 82 7.15 7.62 -7.93
N THR A 83 7.09 8.32 -9.05
CA THR A 83 6.24 9.51 -9.23
C THR A 83 5.17 9.21 -10.27
N SER A 84 3.91 9.46 -9.92
CA SER A 84 2.79 9.35 -10.86
C SER A 84 2.90 10.44 -11.93
N GLU A 85 2.92 10.05 -13.21
CA GLU A 85 2.90 11.00 -14.32
C GLU A 85 1.58 11.78 -14.40
N THR A 86 0.49 11.20 -13.90
CA THR A 86 -0.84 11.80 -13.93
C THR A 86 -1.03 12.87 -12.85
N THR A 87 -0.51 12.63 -11.64
CA THR A 87 -0.82 13.45 -10.46
C THR A 87 0.39 14.12 -9.83
N GLY A 88 1.61 13.70 -10.19
CA GLY A 88 2.85 14.13 -9.53
C GLY A 88 3.09 13.51 -8.16
N LYS A 89 2.13 12.75 -7.59
CA LYS A 89 2.29 12.15 -6.26
C LYS A 89 3.32 11.03 -6.26
N ARG A 90 4.01 10.91 -5.13
CA ARG A 90 5.01 9.87 -4.92
C ARG A 90 4.42 8.66 -4.23
N PHE A 91 4.80 7.47 -4.66
CA PHE A 91 4.23 6.22 -4.16
C PHE A 91 5.21 5.04 -4.18
N LEU A 92 4.91 4.04 -3.36
CA LEU A 92 5.58 2.75 -3.27
C LEU A 92 4.56 1.62 -3.42
N GLN A 93 4.98 0.47 -3.92
CA GLN A 93 4.12 -0.71 -4.11
C GLN A 93 4.74 -1.96 -3.52
N ASP A 94 3.89 -2.92 -3.17
CA ASP A 94 4.31 -4.25 -2.72
C ASP A 94 5.30 -4.17 -1.55
N GLN A 95 6.34 -4.99 -1.56
CA GLN A 95 7.33 -5.07 -0.48
C GLN A 95 8.22 -3.84 -0.39
N ALA A 96 8.28 -2.98 -1.42
CA ALA A 96 9.05 -1.73 -1.37
C ALA A 96 8.50 -0.74 -0.32
N ILE A 97 7.28 -0.96 0.15
CA ILE A 97 6.66 -0.21 1.25
C ILE A 97 7.40 -0.45 2.58
N ILE A 98 7.95 -1.65 2.81
CA ILE A 98 8.44 -2.06 4.13
C ILE A 98 9.70 -1.29 4.56
N PRO A 99 10.74 -1.14 3.72
CA PRO A 99 11.92 -0.34 4.10
C PRO A 99 11.58 1.12 4.40
N TYR A 100 10.62 1.69 3.67
CA TYR A 100 10.10 3.03 3.94
C TYR A 100 9.45 3.12 5.31
N LEU A 101 8.56 2.18 5.64
CA LEU A 101 7.90 2.15 6.95
C LEU A 101 8.92 1.97 8.08
N ALA A 102 9.95 1.16 7.88
CA ALA A 102 11.04 1.00 8.85
C ALA A 102 11.79 2.31 9.07
N ALA A 103 12.18 3.00 8.00
CA ALA A 103 12.91 4.25 8.09
C ALA A 103 12.09 5.39 8.70
N ARG A 104 10.81 5.51 8.33
CA ARG A 104 9.94 6.61 8.76
C ARG A 104 9.32 6.39 10.14
N TYR A 105 8.89 5.18 10.42
CA TYR A 105 8.08 4.85 11.61
C TYR A 105 8.81 3.95 12.62
N GLY A 106 10.07 3.57 12.34
CA GLY A 106 10.93 2.87 13.30
C GLY A 106 10.59 1.39 13.52
N ILE A 107 9.85 0.76 12.61
CA ILE A 107 9.60 -0.69 12.66
C ILE A 107 10.83 -1.50 12.25
N GLY A 108 10.83 -2.81 12.55
CA GLY A 108 11.90 -3.71 12.14
C GLY A 108 11.88 -4.02 10.63
N LEU A 109 13.07 -4.26 10.07
CA LEU A 109 13.25 -4.73 8.70
C LEU A 109 13.06 -6.25 8.60
N PRO A 110 12.67 -6.78 7.43
CA PRO A 110 12.75 -8.21 7.16
C PRO A 110 14.18 -8.73 7.34
N HIS A 111 14.32 -9.94 7.89
CA HIS A 111 15.62 -10.62 7.92
C HIS A 111 16.07 -10.94 6.47
N PRO A 112 17.37 -10.82 6.15
CA PRO A 112 17.93 -11.22 4.84
C PRO A 112 17.65 -12.67 4.46
#